data_AF-A0A7J3QB91-F1
#
_entry.id   AF-A0A7J3QB91-F1
#
_cell.length_a   1.000
_cell.length_b   1.000
_cell.length_c   1.000
_cell.angle_alpha   90.00
_cell.angle_beta   90.00
_cell.angle_gamma   90.00
#
_symmetry.space_group_name_H-M   'P 1'
#
loop_
_entity.id
_entity.type
_entity.pdbx_description
1 polymer ?
#
loop_
_entity_poly.entity_id
_entity_poly.type
_entity_poly.pdbx_seq_one_letter_code
_entity_poly.pdbx_strand_id
1 'polypeptide(L)'
;MWLVALLSASVAATAVYFSRKEVSKYLLLILWAATLMVLVDWVWSYIEGGEFVPLEVLEDPLGSSLLGLVMVIGGIALWAILAVVLELVRKRSSS
;
A
#
# COMPACT_ATOMS: atom_id res chain seq x y z
N MET A 1 13.34 1.02 -0.46
CA MET A 1 12.72 0.69 -1.78
C MET A 1 11.22 0.38 -1.70
N TRP A 2 10.70 -0.03 -0.53
CA TRP A 2 9.28 -0.25 -0.32
C TRP A 2 8.41 1.03 -0.41
N LEU A 3 8.93 2.21 -0.04
CA LEU A 3 8.22 3.49 -0.26
C LEU A 3 7.97 3.72 -1.75
N VAL A 4 8.98 3.49 -2.59
CA VAL A 4 8.86 3.62 -4.05
C VAL A 4 7.88 2.60 -4.62
N ALA A 5 7.90 1.36 -4.12
CA ALA A 5 6.96 0.31 -4.55
C ALA A 5 5.51 0.62 -4.13
N LEU A 6 5.29 1.09 -2.91
CA LEU A 6 3.96 1.50 -2.43
C LEU A 6 3.47 2.76 -3.14
N LEU A 7 4.35 3.72 -3.39
CA LEU A 7 4.04 4.94 -4.13
C LEU A 7 3.67 4.61 -5.59
N SER A 8 4.46 3.76 -6.27
CA SER A 8 4.17 3.35 -7.64
C SER A 8 2.88 2.54 -7.72
N ALA A 9 2.64 1.63 -6.77
CA ALA A 9 1.40 0.89 -6.66
C ALA A 9 0.19 1.81 -6.39
N SER A 10 0.33 2.81 -5.52
CA SER A 10 -0.71 3.80 -5.22
C SER A 10 -1.05 4.65 -6.44
N VAL A 11 -0.03 5.14 -7.16
CA VAL A 11 -0.20 5.92 -8.39
C VAL A 11 -0.86 5.06 -9.48
N ALA A 12 -0.40 3.83 -9.67
CA ALA A 12 -0.99 2.90 -10.65
C ALA A 12 -2.45 2.59 -10.31
N ALA A 13 -2.76 2.24 -9.05
CA ALA A 13 -4.13 2.00 -8.61
C ALA A 13 -5.02 3.24 -8.81
N THR A 14 -4.48 4.44 -8.56
CA THR A 14 -5.18 5.71 -8.79
C THR A 14 -5.48 5.91 -10.27
N ALA A 15 -4.49 5.67 -11.15
CA ALA A 15 -4.69 5.77 -12.60
C ALA A 15 -5.74 4.77 -13.11
N VAL A 16 -5.71 3.52 -12.63
CA VAL A 16 -6.70 2.50 -13.00
C VAL A 16 -8.09 2.87 -12.46
N TYR A 17 -8.18 3.40 -11.23
CA TYR A 17 -9.44 3.88 -10.67
C TYR A 17 -10.10 4.97 -11.52
N PHE A 18 -9.34 5.98 -11.93
CA PHE A 18 -9.88 7.06 -12.77
C PHE A 18 -10.23 6.59 -14.18
N SER A 19 -9.51 5.60 -14.72
CA SER A 19 -9.72 5.09 -16.08
C SER A 19 -10.92 4.16 -16.19
N ARG A 20 -11.08 3.23 -15.24
CA ARG A 20 -12.06 2.14 -15.36
C ARG A 20 -13.06 2.05 -14.22
N LYS A 21 -12.82 2.74 -13.10
CA LYS A 21 -13.59 2.61 -11.84
C LYS A 21 -13.73 1.17 -11.31
N GLU A 22 -12.91 0.24 -11.82
CA GLU A 22 -12.90 -1.18 -11.44
C GLU A 22 -12.23 -1.40 -10.07
N VAL A 23 -11.39 -0.45 -9.64
CA VAL A 23 -10.71 -0.49 -8.35
C VAL A 23 -11.60 0.13 -7.28
N SER A 24 -11.63 -0.44 -6.08
CA SER A 24 -12.40 0.19 -4.99
C SER A 24 -11.66 1.42 -4.44
N LYS A 25 -12.44 2.44 -4.03
CA LYS A 25 -11.93 3.57 -3.23
C LYS A 25 -11.20 3.10 -1.97
N TYR A 26 -11.59 1.94 -1.43
CA TYR A 26 -10.93 1.35 -0.26
C TYR A 26 -9.51 0.85 -0.57
N LEU A 27 -9.26 0.27 -1.75
CA LEU A 27 -7.90 -0.14 -2.12
C LEU A 27 -6.97 1.07 -2.26
N LEU A 28 -7.48 2.15 -2.85
CA LEU A 28 -6.74 3.41 -2.96
C LEU A 28 -6.36 3.94 -1.58
N LEU A 29 -7.33 3.98 -0.66
CA LEU A 29 -7.08 4.42 0.72
C LEU A 29 -6.05 3.56 1.42
N ILE A 30 -6.11 2.24 1.26
CA ILE A 30 -5.14 1.30 1.85
C ILE A 30 -3.73 1.55 1.31
N LEU A 31 -3.57 1.66 -0.01
CA LEU A 31 -2.26 1.87 -0.64
C LEU A 31 -1.66 3.24 -0.29
N TRP A 32 -2.47 4.30 -0.32
CA TRP A 32 -2.03 5.64 0.08
C TRP A 32 -1.73 5.73 1.58
N ALA A 33 -2.54 5.10 2.45
CA ALA A 33 -2.27 5.05 3.88
C ALA A 33 -0.97 4.30 4.19
N ALA A 34 -0.71 3.16 3.54
CA ALA A 34 0.55 2.43 3.67
C ALA A 34 1.75 3.26 3.19
N THR A 35 1.60 3.99 2.08
CA THR A 35 2.63 4.90 1.58
C THR A 35 2.95 6.02 2.58
N LEU A 36 1.91 6.64 3.16
CA LEU A 36 2.08 7.69 4.16
C LEU A 36 2.66 7.17 5.48
N MET A 37 2.24 5.99 5.93
CA MET A 37 2.78 5.35 7.14
C MET A 37 4.29 5.19 7.03
N VAL A 38 4.77 4.66 5.91
CA VAL A 38 6.20 4.49 5.65
C VAL A 38 6.92 5.84 5.57
N LEU A 39 6.30 6.83 4.90
CA LEU A 39 6.89 8.16 4.80
C LEU A 39 7.06 8.80 6.19
N VAL A 40 6.06 8.67 7.06
CA VAL A 40 6.12 9.16 8.45
C VAL A 40 7.24 8.46 9.21
N ASP A 41 7.39 7.14 9.04
CA ASP A 41 8.44 6.36 9.69
C ASP A 41 9.85 6.86 9.30
N TRP A 42 10.06 7.16 8.02
CA TRP A 42 11.32 7.72 7.51
C TRP A 42 11.57 9.14 8.01
N VAL A 43 10.53 9.99 8.03
CA VAL A 43 10.62 11.36 8.55
C VAL A 43 10.93 11.35 10.05
N TRP A 44 10.30 10.46 10.81
CA TRP A 44 10.52 10.35 12.25
C TRP A 44 11.95 9.89 12.55
N SER A 45 12.42 8.84 11.88
CA SER A 45 13.79 8.36 12.00
C SER A 45 14.81 9.45 11.67
N TYR A 46 14.55 10.25 10.63
CA TYR A 46 15.41 11.38 10.27
C TYR A 46 15.47 12.48 11.34
N ILE A 47 14.33 12.80 11.97
CA ILE A 47 14.26 13.80 13.05
C ILE A 47 15.01 13.33 14.30
N GLU A 48 15.03 12.01 14.56
CA GLU A 48 15.80 11.41 15.67
C GLU A 48 17.32 11.33 15.43
N GLY A 49 17.80 11.87 14.30
CA GLY A 49 19.21 11.83 13.92
C GLY A 49 19.63 10.56 13.17
N GLY A 50 18.66 9.74 12.77
CA GLY A 50 18.86 8.63 11.84
C GLY A 50 18.97 9.10 10.39
N GLU A 51 19.24 8.15 9.49
CA GLU A 51 19.27 8.44 8.06
C GLU A 51 17.85 8.46 7.47
N PHE A 52 17.59 9.41 6.56
CA PHE A 52 16.29 9.50 5.88
C PHE A 52 16.00 8.27 5.01
N VAL A 53 17.05 7.70 4.42
CA VAL A 53 16.99 6.39 3.78
C VAL A 53 17.77 5.45 4.70
N PRO A 54 17.13 4.44 5.32
CA PRO A 54 17.83 3.56 6.24
C PRO A 54 19.01 2.85 5.56
N LEU A 55 20.16 2.77 6.24
CA LEU A 55 21.35 2.03 5.78
C LEU A 55 21.04 0.58 5.39
N GLU A 56 20.09 -0.05 6.08
CA GLU A 56 19.58 -1.40 5.77
C GLU A 56 19.05 -1.52 4.33
N VAL A 57 18.55 -0.41 3.76
CA VAL A 57 18.09 -0.34 2.36
C VAL A 57 19.26 -0.33 1.38
N LEU A 58 20.41 0.21 1.79
CA LEU A 58 21.64 0.26 1.00
C LEU A 58 22.45 -1.04 1.12
N GLU A 59 22.45 -1.66 2.31
CA GLU A 59 23.21 -2.88 2.60
C GLU A 59 22.50 -4.17 2.15
N ASP A 60 21.16 -4.23 2.23
CA ASP A 60 20.35 -5.33 1.70
C ASP A 60 19.18 -4.83 0.83
N PRO A 61 19.46 -4.44 -0.43
CA PRO A 61 18.43 -3.97 -1.35
C PRO A 61 17.45 -5.07 -1.75
N LEU A 62 17.82 -6.36 -1.67
CA LEU A 62 16.94 -7.49 -2.00
C LEU A 62 15.92 -7.74 -0.88
N GLY A 63 16.37 -7.84 0.37
CA GLY A 63 15.48 -8.00 1.53
C GLY A 63 14.53 -6.82 1.69
N SER A 64 15.04 -5.60 1.51
CA SER A 64 14.23 -4.37 1.54
C SER A 64 13.20 -4.30 0.41
N SER A 65 13.52 -4.83 -0.78
CA SER A 65 12.56 -4.90 -1.90
C SER A 65 11.47 -5.94 -1.66
N LEU A 66 11.82 -7.07 -1.04
CA LEU A 66 10.87 -8.12 -0.66
C LEU A 66 9.80 -7.59 0.29
N LEU A 67 10.20 -6.78 1.29
CA LEU A 67 9.28 -6.17 2.24
C LEU A 67 8.24 -5.27 1.54
N GLY A 68 8.68 -4.48 0.56
CA GLY A 68 7.78 -3.65 -0.24
C GLY A 68 6.78 -4.47 -1.05
N LEU A 69 7.23 -5.57 -1.64
CA LEU A 69 6.35 -6.51 -2.34
C LEU A 69 5.32 -7.13 -1.40
N VAL A 70 5.74 -7.58 -0.22
CA VAL A 70 4.86 -8.17 0.80
C VAL A 70 3.77 -7.18 1.22
N MET A 71 4.12 -5.90 1.42
CA MET A 71 3.14 -4.88 1.76
C MET A 71 2.12 -4.62 0.64
N VAL A 72 2.57 -4.54 -0.62
CA VAL A 72 1.68 -4.37 -1.78
C VAL A 72 0.72 -5.55 -1.91
N ILE A 73 1.24 -6.79 -1.81
CA ILE A 73 0.41 -8.01 -1.87
C ILE A 73 -0.59 -8.04 -0.71
N GLY A 74 -0.16 -7.69 0.50
CA GLY A 74 -1.05 -7.60 1.67
C GLY A 74 -2.18 -6.58 1.48
N GLY A 75 -1.88 -5.41 0.92
CA GLY A 75 -2.89 -4.39 0.60
C GLY A 75 -3.92 -4.87 -0.43
N ILE A 76 -3.47 -5.57 -1.48
CA ILE A 76 -4.36 -6.17 -2.49
C ILE A 76 -5.20 -7.30 -1.87
N ALA A 77 -4.62 -8.13 -1.02
CA ALA A 77 -5.34 -9.20 -0.32
C ALA A 77 -6.43 -8.65 0.60
N LEU A 78 -6.13 -7.61 1.38
CA LEU A 78 -7.12 -6.91 2.22
C LEU A 78 -8.26 -6.34 1.38
N TRP A 79 -7.96 -5.74 0.24
CA TRP A 79 -8.98 -5.29 -0.69
C TRP A 79 -9.84 -6.45 -1.23
N ALA A 80 -9.23 -7.55 -1.63
CA ALA A 80 -9.96 -8.71 -2.14
C ALA A 80 -10.92 -9.27 -1.07
N ILE A 81 -10.48 -9.36 0.19
CA ILE A 81 -11.31 -9.76 1.33
C ILE A 81 -12.47 -8.77 1.52
N LEU A 82 -12.18 -7.46 1.56
CA LEU A 82 -13.21 -6.42 1.69
C LEU A 82 -14.23 -6.45 0.55
N ALA A 83 -13.78 -6.67 -0.69
CA ALA A 83 -14.65 -6.77 -1.85
C ALA A 83 -15.61 -7.98 -1.72
N VAL A 84 -15.10 -9.14 -1.32
CA VAL A 84 -15.92 -10.34 -1.09
C VAL A 84 -16.93 -10.10 0.04
N VAL A 85 -16.51 -9.52 1.17
CA VAL A 85 -17.39 -9.24 2.30
C VAL A 85 -18.50 -8.26 1.91
N LEU A 86 -18.17 -7.18 1.20
CA LEU A 86 -19.16 -6.20 0.73
C LEU A 86 -20.18 -6.83 -0.22
N GLU A 87 -19.74 -7.70 -1.12
CA GLU A 87 -20.63 -8.41 -2.04
C GLU A 87 -21.57 -9.37 -1.30
N LEU A 88 -21.05 -10.11 -0.31
CA LEU A 88 -21.86 -11.01 0.53
C LEU A 88 -22.91 -10.23 1.35
N VAL A 89 -22.55 -9.08 1.91
CA VAL A 89 -23.48 -8.21 2.66
C VAL A 89 -24.56 -7.67 1.74
N ARG A 90 -24.19 -7.18 0.55
CA ARG A 90 -25.13 -6.66 -0.44
C ARG A 90 -26.17 -7.72 -0.86
N LYS A 91 -25.73 -8.96 -1.09
CA LYS A 91 -26.60 -10.08 -1.46
C LYS A 91 -27.60 -10.46 -0.35
N ARG A 92 -27.21 -10.29 0.92
CA ARG A 92 -28.08 -10.56 2.08
C ARG A 92 -29.12 -9.46 2.32
N SER A 93 -28.86 -8.23 1.88
CA SER A 93 -29.79 -7.09 1.99
C SER A 93 -30.88 -7.05 0.91
N SER A 94 -30.76 -7.83 -0.17
CA SER A 94 -31.73 -7.87 -1.28
C SER A 94 -32.65 -9.10 -1.24
N SER A 95 -32.62 -9.87 -0.14
CA SER A 95 -33.50 -11.01 0.15
C SER A 95 -34.40 -10.67 1.32
#